data_AF-A0A4R3NP17-F1
#
_entry.id   AF-A0A4R3NP17-F1
#
_cell.length_a   1.000
_cell.length_b   1.000
_cell.length_c   1.000
_cell.angle_alpha   90.00
_cell.angle_beta   90.00
_cell.angle_gamma   90.00
#
_symmetry.space_group_name_H-M   'P 1'
#
loop_
_entity.id
_entity.type
_entity.pdbx_description
1 polymer ?
#
loop_
_entity_poly.entity_id
_entity_poly.type
_entity_poly.pdbx_seq_one_letter_code
_entity_poly.pdbx_strand_id
1 'polypeptide(L)'
;MSVWTEAKIDRAVAMKRNGATNAEVAKAFGINRSAVSGMIRRNRSRFPAQRATESKAPQAGFWTEERVRRAVSLWRAGEPNTVIAETIGSHRLTVGRFIAAHPELFPERGEAAPARERPTVVKNSARLADLGVKARPEARAGSKRDLSGLHAPDEQPVSILDAGRRQCRFPLVAFDAAPSADMPCCGAETLEGSSWCAFHFRIVFPGRAAP
;
A
#
# COMPACT_ATOMS: atom_id res chain seq x y z
N MET A 1 -19.91 -17.59 1.80
CA MET A 1 -20.64 -17.26 3.04
C MET A 1 -20.01 -16.03 3.68
N SER A 2 -20.80 -14.99 3.96
CA SER A 2 -20.29 -13.81 4.67
C SER A 2 -19.89 -14.20 6.10
N VAL A 3 -18.66 -13.85 6.52
CA VAL A 3 -18.18 -14.04 7.90
C VAL A 3 -19.05 -13.26 8.92
N TRP A 4 -19.75 -12.22 8.44
CA TRP A 4 -20.68 -11.39 9.19
C TRP A 4 -22.12 -11.87 8.97
N THR A 5 -22.65 -12.57 9.96
CA THR A 5 -24.08 -12.85 10.09
C THR A 5 -24.76 -11.70 10.83
N GLU A 6 -26.08 -11.60 10.70
CA GLU A 6 -26.86 -10.54 11.33
C GLU A 6 -26.70 -10.51 12.84
N ALA A 7 -26.73 -11.69 13.47
CA ALA A 7 -26.45 -11.84 14.90
C ALA A 7 -25.07 -11.32 15.33
N LYS A 8 -24.04 -11.47 14.48
CA LYS A 8 -22.71 -10.90 14.78
C LYS A 8 -22.69 -9.37 14.64
N ILE A 9 -23.44 -8.82 13.69
CA ILE A 9 -23.57 -7.37 13.51
C ILE A 9 -24.28 -6.77 14.73
N ASP A 10 -25.39 -7.35 15.18
CA ASP A 10 -26.10 -6.88 16.39
C ASP A 10 -25.24 -6.92 17.64
N ARG A 11 -24.50 -8.01 17.84
CA ARG A 11 -23.55 -8.11 18.95
C ARG A 11 -22.45 -7.05 18.86
N ALA A 12 -21.93 -6.77 17.67
CA ALA A 12 -20.95 -5.70 17.48
C ALA A 12 -21.54 -4.31 17.74
N VAL A 13 -22.79 -4.05 17.36
CA VAL A 13 -23.50 -2.80 17.66
C VAL A 13 -23.64 -2.61 19.17
N ALA A 14 -24.05 -3.65 19.90
CA ALA A 14 -24.14 -3.62 21.36
C ALA A 14 -22.79 -3.30 22.01
N MET A 15 -21.71 -3.97 21.59
CA MET A 15 -20.34 -3.67 22.07
C MET A 15 -19.94 -2.21 21.81
N LYS A 16 -20.24 -1.67 20.62
CA LYS A 16 -19.92 -0.27 20.27
C LYS A 16 -20.72 0.74 21.09
N ARG A 17 -21.98 0.46 21.41
CA ARG A 17 -22.80 1.29 22.30
C ARG A 17 -22.23 1.32 23.73
N ASN A 18 -21.62 0.23 24.16
CA ASN A 18 -20.92 0.11 25.43
C ASN A 18 -19.48 0.67 25.42
N GLY A 19 -19.09 1.40 24.36
CA GLY A 19 -17.78 2.07 24.29
C GLY A 19 -16.62 1.22 23.77
N ALA A 20 -16.86 -0.02 23.32
CA ALA A 20 -15.79 -0.86 22.80
C ALA A 20 -15.08 -0.23 21.58
N THR A 21 -13.77 -0.39 21.53
CA THR A 21 -12.93 -0.04 20.38
C THR A 21 -13.05 -1.08 19.27
N ASN A 22 -12.67 -0.71 18.04
CA ASN A 22 -12.70 -1.66 16.92
C ASN A 22 -11.73 -2.84 17.14
N ALA A 23 -10.68 -2.66 17.94
CA ALA A 23 -9.72 -3.72 18.27
C ALA A 23 -10.33 -4.75 19.24
N GLU A 24 -11.05 -4.31 20.27
CA GLU A 24 -11.74 -5.19 21.21
C GLU A 24 -12.86 -5.99 20.52
N VAL A 25 -13.63 -5.34 19.65
CA VAL A 25 -14.62 -6.03 18.81
C VAL A 25 -13.94 -7.08 17.94
N ALA A 26 -12.82 -6.74 17.30
CA ALA A 26 -12.09 -7.68 16.45
C ALA A 26 -11.58 -8.90 17.23
N LYS A 27 -11.03 -8.67 18.43
CA LYS A 27 -10.59 -9.72 19.37
C LYS A 27 -11.75 -10.62 19.78
N ALA A 28 -12.91 -10.06 20.11
CA ALA A 28 -14.09 -10.83 20.51
C ALA A 28 -14.64 -11.77 19.42
N PHE A 29 -14.42 -11.42 18.15
CA PHE A 29 -14.85 -12.23 17.00
C PHE A 29 -13.74 -13.07 16.36
N GLY A 30 -12.49 -12.97 16.84
CA GLY A 30 -11.35 -13.69 16.27
C GLY A 30 -11.01 -13.27 14.83
N ILE A 31 -11.18 -11.98 14.50
CA ILE A 31 -10.99 -11.45 13.14
C ILE A 31 -10.09 -10.21 13.13
N ASN A 32 -9.71 -9.76 11.94
CA ASN A 32 -8.91 -8.55 11.77
C ASN A 32 -9.72 -7.26 12.04
N ARG A 33 -9.11 -6.27 12.71
CA ARG A 33 -9.66 -4.92 12.94
C ARG A 33 -10.17 -4.23 11.67
N SER A 34 -9.49 -4.43 10.54
CA SER A 34 -9.90 -3.84 9.25
C SER A 34 -11.23 -4.42 8.76
N ALA A 35 -11.50 -5.70 9.02
CA ALA A 35 -12.78 -6.33 8.67
C ALA A 35 -13.93 -5.73 9.48
N VAL A 36 -13.71 -5.46 10.77
CA VAL A 36 -14.68 -4.75 11.64
C VAL A 36 -14.93 -3.34 11.12
N SER A 37 -13.88 -2.60 10.77
CA SER A 37 -14.00 -1.22 10.28
C SER A 37 -14.77 -1.15 8.96
N GLY A 38 -14.52 -2.09 8.04
CA GLY A 38 -15.30 -2.22 6.80
C GLY A 38 -16.77 -2.57 7.06
N MET A 39 -17.04 -3.46 8.02
CA MET A 39 -18.40 -3.83 8.41
C MET A 39 -19.17 -2.64 9.01
N ILE A 40 -18.55 -1.88 9.93
CA ILE A 40 -19.15 -0.67 10.53
C ILE A 40 -19.47 0.35 9.44
N ARG A 41 -18.55 0.58 8.49
CA ARG A 41 -18.76 1.54 7.40
C ARG A 41 -19.96 1.18 6.53
N ARG A 42 -20.17 -0.11 6.23
CA ARG A 42 -21.32 -0.58 5.44
C ARG A 42 -22.64 -0.53 6.21
N ASN A 43 -22.59 -0.63 7.53
CA ASN A 43 -23.76 -0.62 8.41
C ASN A 43 -23.85 0.68 9.23
N ARG A 44 -23.39 1.81 8.66
CA ARG A 44 -23.15 3.06 9.40
C ARG A 44 -24.38 3.56 10.16
N SER A 45 -25.59 3.33 9.64
CA SER A 45 -26.86 3.71 10.27
C SER A 45 -27.17 2.98 11.59
N ARG A 46 -26.60 1.78 11.80
CA ARG A 46 -26.85 0.96 13.00
C ARG A 46 -25.88 1.25 14.13
N PHE A 47 -24.70 1.76 13.81
CA PHE A 47 -23.68 2.10 14.79
C PHE A 47 -23.94 3.51 15.32
N PRO A 48 -23.72 3.76 16.63
CA PRO A 48 -23.75 5.11 17.14
C PRO A 48 -22.77 5.96 16.33
N ALA A 49 -23.19 7.17 15.94
CA ALA A 49 -22.27 8.13 15.36
C ALA A 49 -21.06 8.20 16.29
N GLN A 50 -19.88 7.80 15.80
CA GLN A 50 -18.69 7.92 16.61
C GLN A 50 -18.59 9.42 16.90
N ARG A 51 -18.83 9.81 18.16
CA ARG A 51 -18.39 11.11 18.66
C ARG A 51 -16.96 11.19 18.17
N ALA A 52 -16.67 12.19 17.34
CA ALA A 52 -15.33 12.40 16.80
C ALA A 52 -14.42 12.21 17.99
N THR A 53 -13.68 11.09 18.00
CA THR A 53 -12.95 10.66 19.20
C THR A 53 -12.21 11.88 19.63
N GLU A 54 -12.56 12.42 20.81
CA GLU A 54 -11.95 13.62 21.35
C GLU A 54 -10.47 13.40 21.15
N SER A 55 -9.93 14.11 20.17
CA SER A 55 -8.64 13.77 19.60
C SER A 55 -7.72 13.98 20.77
N LYS A 56 -7.25 12.86 21.36
CA LYS A 56 -6.60 12.81 22.67
C LYS A 56 -5.86 14.13 22.84
N ALA A 57 -6.39 15.03 23.68
CA ALA A 57 -5.96 16.43 23.67
C ALA A 57 -4.43 16.41 23.64
N PRO A 58 -3.79 17.16 22.71
CA PRO A 58 -2.35 17.09 22.54
C PRO A 58 -1.74 17.18 23.92
N GLN A 59 -0.95 16.17 24.32
CA GLN A 59 -0.50 16.00 25.70
C GLN A 59 -0.09 17.35 26.26
N ALA A 60 -0.92 17.90 27.16
CA ALA A 60 -0.66 19.19 27.77
C ALA A 60 0.73 19.08 28.43
N GLY A 61 1.65 19.95 28.01
CA GLY A 61 3.04 19.90 28.46
C GLY A 61 4.07 19.31 27.49
N PHE A 62 3.66 18.79 26.31
CA PHE A 62 4.67 18.39 25.31
C PHE A 62 5.48 19.60 24.79
N TRP A 63 4.80 20.72 24.52
CA TRP A 63 5.42 21.96 24.06
C TRP A 63 5.89 22.80 25.25
N THR A 64 7.02 22.41 25.84
CA THR A 64 7.72 23.23 26.83
C THR A 64 8.32 24.46 26.16
N GLU A 65 8.53 25.54 26.93
CA GLU A 65 9.14 26.77 26.43
C GLU A 65 10.49 26.51 25.74
N GLU A 66 11.31 25.61 26.30
CA GLU A 66 12.58 25.19 25.71
C GLU A 66 12.41 24.56 24.33
N ARG A 67 11.44 23.65 24.17
CA ARG A 67 11.15 23.00 22.88
C ARG A 67 10.61 23.98 21.85
N VAL A 68 9.76 24.92 22.28
CA VAL A 68 9.25 25.99 21.41
C VAL A 68 10.42 26.85 20.93
N ARG A 69 11.29 27.30 21.84
CA ARG A 69 12.48 28.09 21.51
C ARG A 69 13.40 27.35 20.52
N ARG A 70 13.62 26.06 20.74
CA ARG A 70 14.43 25.21 19.85
C ARG A 70 13.79 25.05 18.47
N ALA A 71 12.47 24.81 18.42
CA ALA A 71 11.73 24.69 17.16
C ALA A 71 11.73 25.99 16.36
N VAL A 72 11.55 27.15 17.01
CA VAL A 72 11.60 28.48 16.37
C VAL A 72 13.00 28.75 15.81
N SER A 73 14.06 28.42 16.55
CA SER A 73 15.44 28.56 16.09
C SER A 73 15.70 27.75 14.81
N LEU A 74 15.29 26.47 14.79
CA LEU A 74 15.45 25.60 13.61
C LEU A 74 14.57 26.05 12.43
N TRP A 75 13.36 26.55 12.70
CA TRP A 75 12.47 27.09 11.67
C TRP A 75 13.10 28.30 10.97
N ARG A 76 13.66 29.24 11.74
CA ARG A 76 14.35 30.43 11.21
C ARG A 76 15.63 30.06 10.44
N ALA A 77 16.28 28.96 10.80
CA ALA A 77 17.39 28.40 10.05
C ALA A 77 16.97 27.69 8.75
N GLY A 78 15.67 27.58 8.46
CA GLY A 78 15.15 26.94 7.25
C GLY A 78 15.08 25.42 7.31
N GLU A 79 15.27 24.80 8.48
CA GLU A 79 15.25 23.35 8.62
C GLU A 79 13.86 22.75 8.35
N PRO A 80 13.73 21.61 7.68
CA PRO A 80 12.42 21.02 7.41
C PRO A 80 11.76 20.48 8.69
N ASN A 81 10.42 20.40 8.71
CA ASN A 81 9.66 19.90 9.87
C ASN A 81 10.10 18.51 10.37
N THR A 82 10.70 17.69 9.51
CA THR A 82 11.28 16.39 9.90
C THR A 82 12.48 16.55 10.83
N VAL A 83 13.42 17.44 10.49
CA VAL A 83 14.60 17.74 11.30
C VAL A 83 14.19 18.42 12.60
N ILE A 84 13.22 19.35 12.54
CA ILE A 84 12.66 19.99 13.73
C ILE A 84 12.06 18.94 14.68
N ALA A 85 11.24 18.03 14.13
CA ALA A 85 10.59 16.99 14.91
C ALA A 85 11.58 16.02 15.56
N GLU A 86 12.57 15.54 14.82
CA GLU A 86 13.62 14.68 15.35
C GLU A 86 14.41 15.38 16.46
N THR A 87 14.78 16.64 16.26
CA THR A 87 15.57 17.42 17.22
C THR A 87 14.83 17.65 18.55
N ILE A 88 13.51 17.87 18.52
CA ILE A 88 12.73 18.13 19.74
C ILE A 88 12.07 16.86 20.32
N GLY A 89 12.30 15.69 19.71
CA GLY A 89 11.69 14.42 20.10
C GLY A 89 10.18 14.36 19.87
N SER A 90 9.68 14.92 18.75
CA SER A 90 8.27 14.90 18.35
C SER A 90 8.03 14.17 17.04
N HIS A 91 6.76 14.07 16.65
CA HIS A 91 6.36 13.59 15.33
C HIS A 91 6.20 14.77 14.35
N ARG A 92 6.61 14.62 13.08
CA ARG A 92 6.56 15.70 12.07
C ARG A 92 5.19 16.36 11.91
N LEU A 93 4.11 15.59 12.08
CA LEU A 93 2.75 16.11 11.96
C LEU A 93 2.36 16.97 13.16
N THR A 94 2.88 16.65 14.36
CA THR A 94 2.67 17.45 15.57
C THR A 94 3.36 18.80 15.44
N VAL A 95 4.59 18.81 14.93
CA VAL A 95 5.33 20.04 14.60
C VAL A 95 4.57 20.88 13.57
N GLY A 96 4.13 20.28 12.46
CA GLY A 96 3.38 21.00 11.43
C GLY A 96 2.06 21.60 11.94
N ARG A 97 1.33 20.88 12.79
CA ARG A 97 0.12 21.39 13.44
C ARG A 97 0.41 22.53 14.40
N PHE A 98 1.49 22.42 15.18
CA PHE A 98 1.89 23.47 16.11
C PHE A 98 2.30 24.75 15.38
N ILE A 99 3.11 24.64 14.33
CA ILE A 99 3.49 25.77 13.47
C ILE A 99 2.25 26.45 12.88
N ALA A 100 1.30 25.68 12.36
CA ALA A 100 0.06 26.21 11.80
C ALA A 100 -0.85 26.88 12.85
N ALA A 101 -0.76 26.45 14.11
CA ALA A 101 -1.53 27.03 15.22
C ALA A 101 -0.88 28.29 15.81
N HIS A 102 0.41 28.52 15.55
CA HIS A 102 1.22 29.61 16.13
C HIS A 102 1.98 30.41 15.05
N PRO A 103 1.30 30.97 14.03
CA PRO A 103 1.96 31.70 12.95
C PRO A 103 2.83 32.88 13.43
N GLU A 104 2.52 33.47 14.59
CA GLU A 104 3.29 34.54 15.23
C GLU A 104 4.71 34.12 15.62
N LEU A 105 4.92 32.84 15.96
CA LEU A 105 6.23 32.30 16.33
C LEU A 105 7.01 31.80 15.10
N PHE A 106 6.30 31.47 14.03
CA PHE A 106 6.82 30.82 12.82
C PHE A 106 6.40 31.60 11.57
N PRO A 107 6.99 32.79 11.33
CA PRO A 107 6.68 33.57 10.13
C PRO A 107 6.98 32.78 8.86
N GLU A 108 6.31 33.12 7.76
CA GLU A 108 6.56 32.50 6.46
C GLU A 108 8.06 32.55 6.14
N ARG A 109 8.59 31.42 5.67
CA ARG A 109 9.97 31.39 5.19
C ARG A 109 9.98 32.28 3.95
N GLY A 110 10.71 33.40 4.01
CA GLY A 110 11.00 34.22 2.84
C GLY A 110 11.52 33.33 1.70
N GLU A 111 11.25 33.74 0.45
CA GLU A 111 11.42 32.98 -0.80
C GLU A 111 12.23 31.70 -0.61
N ALA A 112 11.50 30.59 -0.62
CA ALA A 112 12.00 29.26 -0.25
C ALA A 112 13.42 29.05 -0.78
N ALA A 113 14.37 28.82 0.15
CA ALA A 113 15.71 28.38 -0.18
C ALA A 113 15.63 27.36 -1.32
N PRO A 114 16.48 27.50 -2.37
CA PRO A 114 16.30 26.81 -3.65
C PRO A 114 15.97 25.37 -3.36
N ALA A 115 14.78 24.95 -3.81
CA ALA A 115 14.21 23.66 -3.47
C ALA A 115 15.30 22.62 -3.68
N ARG A 116 15.84 22.06 -2.59
CA ARG A 116 16.78 20.94 -2.68
C ARG A 116 16.09 19.95 -3.60
N GLU A 117 16.71 19.64 -4.74
CA GLU A 117 16.18 18.72 -5.72
C GLU A 117 15.84 17.43 -4.99
N ARG A 118 14.56 17.29 -4.63
CA ARG A 118 14.07 16.06 -4.07
C ARG A 118 14.11 15.10 -5.26
N PRO A 119 14.84 13.98 -5.19
CA PRO A 119 14.70 12.96 -6.21
C PRO A 119 13.21 12.67 -6.31
N THR A 120 12.64 12.99 -7.46
CA THR A 120 11.22 12.79 -7.74
C THR A 120 11.03 11.28 -7.84
N VAL A 121 10.81 10.65 -6.68
CA VAL A 121 10.31 9.30 -6.64
C VAL A 121 8.89 9.39 -7.18
N VAL A 122 8.77 9.14 -8.48
CA VAL A 122 7.50 9.06 -9.20
C VAL A 122 6.70 7.94 -8.56
N LYS A 123 5.89 8.29 -7.56
CA LYS A 123 4.90 7.38 -7.00
C LYS A 123 3.78 7.33 -8.01
N ASN A 124 3.80 6.32 -8.86
CA ASN A 124 2.67 5.92 -9.68
C ASN A 124 1.50 5.60 -8.75
N SER A 125 0.67 6.60 -8.44
CA SER A 125 -0.56 6.44 -7.70
C SER A 125 -1.61 5.87 -8.66
N ALA A 126 -2.05 4.66 -8.34
CA ALA A 126 -2.84 3.76 -9.17
C ALA A 126 -4.32 4.20 -9.40
N ARG A 127 -4.61 5.49 -9.63
CA ARG A 127 -6.00 5.95 -9.86
C ARG A 127 -6.22 6.83 -11.09
N LEU A 128 -5.21 7.10 -11.91
CA LEU A 128 -5.31 8.00 -13.08
C LEU A 128 -4.63 7.45 -14.36
N ALA A 129 -4.89 6.19 -14.73
CA ALA A 129 -4.47 5.64 -16.03
C ALA A 129 -5.62 5.34 -17.00
N ASP A 130 -6.88 5.60 -16.62
CA ASP A 130 -8.06 5.34 -17.48
C ASP A 130 -8.23 6.33 -18.66
N LEU A 131 -7.31 7.28 -18.88
CA LEU A 131 -7.58 8.45 -19.76
C LEU A 131 -6.47 8.79 -20.78
N GLY A 132 -5.68 7.81 -21.24
CA GLY A 132 -4.76 8.01 -22.37
C GLY A 132 -3.28 8.07 -21.96
N VAL A 133 -2.74 6.92 -21.57
CA VAL A 133 -1.33 6.75 -21.24
C VAL A 133 -0.48 6.71 -22.53
N LYS A 134 0.44 7.67 -22.65
CA LYS A 134 1.55 7.65 -23.62
C LYS A 134 2.45 6.44 -23.37
N ALA A 135 2.96 5.87 -24.47
CA ALA A 135 3.85 4.70 -24.50
C ALA A 135 4.88 4.74 -23.37
N ARG A 136 4.90 3.68 -22.57
CA ARG A 136 5.90 3.44 -21.53
C ARG A 136 7.26 3.29 -22.21
N PRO A 137 8.33 3.93 -21.73
CA PRO A 137 9.66 3.70 -22.28
C PRO A 137 9.99 2.21 -22.15
N GLU A 138 10.56 1.67 -23.22
CA GLU A 138 10.96 0.26 -23.34
C GLU A 138 11.64 -0.20 -22.05
N ALA A 139 11.14 -1.31 -21.51
CA ALA A 139 11.72 -1.91 -20.31
C ALA A 139 13.20 -2.19 -20.58
N ARG A 140 14.09 -1.47 -19.88
CA ARG A 140 15.52 -1.76 -19.91
C ARG A 140 15.72 -3.23 -19.52
N ALA A 141 16.37 -3.99 -20.40
CA ALA A 141 16.88 -5.32 -20.10
C ALA A 141 17.62 -5.29 -18.74
N GLY A 142 17.32 -6.26 -17.87
CA GLY A 142 17.93 -6.36 -16.54
C GLY A 142 17.10 -5.82 -15.35
N SER A 143 15.83 -5.43 -15.55
CA SER A 143 14.94 -5.24 -14.39
C SER A 143 14.65 -6.60 -13.72
N LYS A 144 14.40 -6.64 -12.41
CA LYS A 144 14.04 -7.85 -11.62
C LYS A 144 12.78 -8.62 -12.11
N ARG A 145 12.26 -8.26 -13.29
CA ARG A 145 11.09 -8.82 -13.96
C ARG A 145 11.44 -9.51 -15.27
N ASP A 146 12.70 -9.61 -15.63
CA ASP A 146 13.12 -10.40 -16.78
C ASP A 146 12.86 -11.89 -16.51
N LEU A 147 11.89 -12.46 -17.24
CA LEU A 147 11.48 -13.86 -17.13
C LEU A 147 12.09 -14.74 -18.23
N SER A 148 12.93 -14.16 -19.11
CA SER A 148 13.52 -14.88 -20.24
C SER A 148 14.41 -16.04 -19.81
N GLY A 149 15.05 -15.92 -18.63
CA GLY A 149 15.85 -16.99 -18.02
C GLY A 149 15.03 -18.13 -17.40
N LEU A 150 13.69 -18.02 -17.33
CA LEU A 150 12.81 -19.06 -16.78
C LEU A 150 12.22 -19.93 -17.90
N HIS A 151 13.02 -20.23 -18.91
CA HIS A 151 12.60 -21.11 -19.99
C HIS A 151 12.69 -22.58 -19.57
N ALA A 152 11.70 -23.38 -19.93
CA ALA A 152 11.80 -24.82 -19.75
C ALA A 152 12.87 -25.38 -20.72
N PRO A 153 13.69 -26.35 -20.32
CA PRO A 153 14.68 -26.94 -21.21
C PRO A 153 13.99 -27.63 -22.40
N ASP A 154 14.59 -27.52 -23.58
CA ASP A 154 14.25 -28.24 -24.82
C ASP A 154 12.89 -27.93 -25.48
N GLU A 155 12.13 -26.98 -24.96
CA GLU A 155 10.83 -26.58 -25.52
C GLU A 155 10.94 -25.30 -26.35
N GLN A 156 10.08 -25.10 -27.34
CA GLN A 156 10.06 -23.85 -28.10
C GLN A 156 8.94 -22.93 -27.57
N PRO A 157 9.23 -21.65 -27.31
CA PRO A 157 8.20 -20.69 -26.94
C PRO A 157 7.09 -20.63 -27.99
N VAL A 158 5.85 -20.55 -27.53
CA VAL A 158 4.67 -20.31 -28.37
C VAL A 158 4.03 -18.98 -27.99
N SER A 159 3.30 -18.35 -28.90
CA SER A 159 2.52 -17.16 -28.52
C SER A 159 1.42 -17.55 -27.54
N ILE A 160 0.99 -16.60 -26.69
CA ILE A 160 -0.09 -16.84 -25.73
C ILE A 160 -1.40 -17.26 -26.41
N LEU A 161 -1.65 -16.81 -27.64
CA LEU A 161 -2.82 -17.17 -28.42
C LEU A 161 -2.70 -18.56 -29.07
N ASP A 162 -1.50 -18.95 -29.48
CA ASP A 162 -1.25 -20.26 -30.09
C ASP A 162 -1.12 -21.38 -29.06
N ALA A 163 -0.91 -21.05 -27.78
CA ALA A 163 -0.85 -22.03 -26.70
C ALA A 163 -2.16 -22.84 -26.63
N GLY A 164 -2.08 -24.13 -26.93
CA GLY A 164 -3.18 -25.08 -26.89
C GLY A 164 -3.68 -25.41 -25.49
N ARG A 165 -4.76 -26.21 -25.38
CA ARG A 165 -5.41 -26.53 -24.09
C ARG A 165 -4.50 -27.21 -23.07
N ARG A 166 -3.49 -27.95 -23.53
CA ARG A 166 -2.52 -28.69 -22.70
C ARG A 166 -1.09 -28.13 -22.76
N GLN A 167 -0.96 -26.84 -23.08
CA GLN A 167 0.33 -26.17 -23.15
C GLN A 167 0.47 -25.10 -22.08
N CYS A 168 1.67 -25.02 -21.50
CA CYS A 168 2.02 -24.14 -20.41
C CYS A 168 1.99 -22.68 -20.86
N ARG A 169 1.23 -21.84 -20.18
CA ARG A 169 1.06 -20.41 -20.48
C ARG A 169 1.92 -19.50 -19.60
N PHE A 170 3.03 -20.02 -19.07
CA PHE A 170 3.96 -19.21 -18.30
C PHE A 170 4.62 -18.16 -19.22
N PRO A 171 4.47 -16.84 -18.95
CA PRO A 171 5.08 -15.80 -19.78
C PRO A 171 6.61 -15.81 -19.63
N LEU A 172 7.32 -15.76 -20.77
CA LEU A 172 8.79 -15.73 -20.81
C LEU A 172 9.36 -14.31 -20.93
N VAL A 173 8.49 -13.31 -20.87
CA VAL A 173 8.85 -11.91 -20.89
C VAL A 173 8.21 -11.21 -19.70
N ALA A 174 8.78 -10.07 -19.30
CA ALA A 174 8.18 -9.25 -18.27
C ALA A 174 6.75 -8.87 -18.68
N PHE A 175 5.83 -8.84 -17.72
CA PHE A 175 4.41 -8.52 -17.95
C PHE A 175 4.20 -7.15 -18.62
N ASP A 176 5.18 -6.27 -18.53
CA ASP A 176 5.18 -4.94 -19.12
C ASP A 176 6.01 -4.82 -20.41
N ALA A 177 6.65 -5.88 -20.87
CA ALA A 177 7.49 -5.88 -22.07
C ALA A 177 6.73 -6.27 -23.35
N ALA A 178 5.71 -7.13 -23.26
CA ALA A 178 4.90 -7.50 -24.43
C ALA A 178 3.44 -7.82 -24.03
N PRO A 179 2.56 -6.82 -23.90
CA PRO A 179 1.15 -7.06 -23.59
C PRO A 179 0.32 -7.50 -24.82
N SER A 180 0.96 -7.96 -25.91
CA SER A 180 0.31 -8.26 -27.18
C SER A 180 -0.03 -9.76 -27.33
N ALA A 181 -0.80 -10.06 -28.38
CA ALA A 181 -1.11 -11.41 -28.85
C ALA A 181 0.14 -12.30 -29.03
N ASP A 182 1.27 -11.68 -29.35
CA ASP A 182 2.54 -12.35 -29.63
C ASP A 182 3.39 -12.61 -28.37
N MET A 183 2.83 -12.39 -27.17
CA MET A 183 3.56 -12.59 -25.92
C MET A 183 4.06 -14.05 -25.82
N PRO A 184 5.38 -14.29 -25.77
CA PRO A 184 5.93 -15.64 -25.74
C PRO A 184 5.64 -16.31 -24.40
N CYS A 185 5.15 -17.52 -24.48
CA CYS A 185 4.83 -18.41 -23.39
C CYS A 185 5.60 -19.72 -23.51
N CYS A 186 5.75 -20.43 -22.40
CA CYS A 186 6.50 -21.69 -22.33
C CYS A 186 6.12 -22.74 -23.39
N GLY A 187 4.83 -23.00 -23.62
CA GLY A 187 4.39 -23.96 -24.65
C GLY A 187 4.52 -25.45 -24.29
N ALA A 188 5.33 -25.80 -23.29
CA ALA A 188 5.53 -27.18 -22.83
C ALA A 188 4.23 -27.86 -22.37
N GLU A 189 4.17 -29.20 -22.45
CA GLU A 189 3.01 -29.96 -22.01
C GLU A 189 2.69 -29.74 -20.52
N THR A 190 1.42 -29.47 -20.21
CA THR A 190 0.97 -29.27 -18.83
C THR A 190 0.76 -30.59 -18.10
N LEU A 191 1.00 -30.56 -16.79
CA LEU A 191 0.61 -31.64 -15.88
C LEU A 191 -0.91 -31.85 -15.91
N GLU A 192 -1.36 -33.05 -15.57
CA GLU A 192 -2.78 -33.36 -15.49
C GLU A 192 -3.47 -32.49 -14.43
N GLY A 193 -4.62 -31.89 -14.78
CA GLY A 193 -5.34 -30.96 -13.91
C GLY A 193 -4.63 -29.61 -13.64
N SER A 194 -3.51 -29.33 -14.31
CA SER A 194 -2.73 -28.11 -14.14
C SER A 194 -2.66 -27.27 -15.41
N SER A 195 -2.47 -25.96 -15.26
CA SER A 195 -2.15 -25.03 -16.36
C SER A 195 -0.64 -24.85 -16.58
N TRP A 196 0.18 -25.58 -15.83
CA TRP A 196 1.64 -25.45 -15.79
C TRP A 196 2.31 -26.77 -16.15
N CYS A 197 3.42 -26.69 -16.89
CA CYS A 197 4.35 -27.82 -17.02
C CYS A 197 5.10 -28.06 -15.71
N ALA A 198 5.78 -29.21 -15.60
CA ALA A 198 6.51 -29.59 -14.39
C ALA A 198 7.59 -28.57 -13.98
N PHE A 199 8.21 -27.89 -14.95
CA PHE A 199 9.20 -26.85 -14.70
C PHE A 199 8.57 -25.61 -14.06
N HIS A 200 7.57 -25.01 -14.70
CA HIS A 200 6.92 -23.79 -14.19
C HIS A 200 6.06 -24.02 -12.96
N PHE A 201 5.53 -25.23 -12.77
CA PHE A 201 4.82 -25.58 -11.55
C PHE A 201 5.70 -25.39 -10.31
N ARG A 202 6.97 -25.82 -10.37
CA ARG A 202 7.93 -25.67 -9.25
C ARG A 202 8.28 -24.21 -8.95
N ILE A 203 8.29 -23.36 -9.99
CA ILE A 203 8.56 -21.92 -9.86
C ILE A 203 7.38 -21.19 -9.22
N VAL A 204 6.15 -21.49 -9.69
CA VAL A 204 4.93 -20.82 -9.22
C VAL A 204 4.49 -21.32 -7.86
N PHE A 205 4.71 -22.59 -7.55
CA PHE A 205 4.31 -23.24 -6.30
C PHE A 205 5.50 -23.88 -5.57
N PRO A 206 6.45 -23.06 -5.06
CA PRO A 206 7.60 -23.58 -4.34
C PRO A 206 7.12 -24.41 -3.13
N GLY A 207 7.68 -25.62 -2.98
CA GLY A 207 7.38 -26.54 -1.89
C GLY A 207 6.12 -27.41 -2.09
N ARG A 208 5.44 -27.35 -3.23
CA ARG A 208 4.38 -28.30 -3.58
C ARG A 208 4.93 -29.40 -4.48
N ALA A 209 4.55 -30.65 -4.20
CA ALA A 209 4.72 -31.74 -5.16
C ALA A 209 3.86 -31.48 -6.39
N ALA A 210 4.35 -31.88 -7.56
CA ALA A 210 3.54 -31.87 -8.78
C ALA A 210 2.30 -32.75 -8.57
N PRO A 211 1.10 -32.30 -9.00
CA PRO A 211 -0.10 -33.13 -8.99
C PRO A 211 0.05 -34.38 -9.86
#